data_AF-N8PSK7-F1
#
_entry.id   AF-N8PSK7-F1
#
_cell.length_a   1.000
_cell.length_b   1.000
_cell.length_c   1.000
_cell.angle_alpha   90.00
_cell.angle_beta   90.00
_cell.angle_gamma   90.00
#
_symmetry.space_group_name_H-M   'P 1'
#
loop_
_entity.id
_entity.type
_entity.pdbx_description
1 polymer ?
#
loop_
_entity_poly.entity_id
_entity_poly.type
_entity_poly.pdbx_seq_one_letter_code
_entity_poly.pdbx_strand_id
1 'polypeptide(L)'
;METLLKIGGVLAVLVVPILLSILNNRLAHLKHTKESKAEALKLADEFEAEGLENRSTLYKDRLAKSLFNNDALTYSEAKFFVDYEDADFWVKEFVKSRGMLKLERDDDGTVIGLKRKSHWIYFIFNFIGYCACVSIGLIPFVIMNKYFQIMVDFYGKGMPLVIVLMIAIPALFLVVGYLCLRYTEKYASCGIFLHDFYTVAFKIKSSEEKNDSEVDAAA
;
A
#
# COMPACT_ATOMS: atom_id res chain seq x y z
N MET A 1 28.70 53.99 27.27
CA MET A 1 29.40 52.71 26.99
C MET A 1 28.80 51.55 27.80
N GLU A 2 28.46 51.73 29.08
CA GLU A 2 27.79 50.69 29.91
C GLU A 2 26.39 50.27 29.45
N THR A 3 25.57 51.19 28.95
CA THR A 3 24.18 50.90 28.53
C THR A 3 24.10 49.99 27.31
N LEU A 4 24.99 50.19 26.33
CA LEU A 4 25.14 49.32 25.16
C LEU A 4 25.65 47.93 25.55
N LEU A 5 26.56 47.84 26.53
CA LEU A 5 27.09 46.56 27.02
C LEU A 5 26.03 45.77 27.81
N LYS A 6 25.18 46.44 28.59
CA LYS A 6 24.04 45.81 29.28
C LYS A 6 22.97 45.31 28.30
N ILE A 7 22.63 46.11 27.28
CA ILE A 7 21.67 45.69 26.23
C ILE A 7 22.23 44.54 25.40
N GLY A 8 23.51 44.61 25.01
CA GLY A 8 24.21 43.56 24.27
C GLY A 8 24.35 42.26 25.07
N GLY A 9 24.62 42.36 26.37
CA GLY A 9 24.65 41.20 27.28
C GLY A 9 23.29 40.51 27.41
N VAL A 10 22.20 41.27 27.55
CA VAL A 10 20.84 40.72 27.63
C VAL A 10 20.42 40.08 26.29
N LEU A 11 20.76 40.71 25.16
CA LEU A 11 20.52 40.14 23.83
C LEU A 11 21.33 38.86 23.60
N ALA A 12 22.59 38.81 24.01
CA ALA A 12 23.41 37.60 23.90
C ALA A 12 22.85 36.44 24.75
N VAL A 13 22.41 36.72 25.98
CA VAL A 13 21.81 35.71 26.87
C VAL A 13 20.49 35.17 26.33
N LEU A 14 19.69 35.98 25.62
CA LEU A 14 18.44 35.53 25.00
C LEU A 14 18.66 34.80 23.66
N VAL A 15 19.54 35.33 22.81
CA VAL A 15 19.66 34.86 21.42
C VAL A 15 20.58 33.65 21.30
N VAL A 16 21.66 33.58 22.10
CA VAL A 16 22.64 32.48 22.01
C VAL A 16 22.01 31.12 22.35
N PRO A 17 21.20 30.95 23.42
CA PRO A 17 20.53 29.68 23.69
C PRO A 17 19.55 29.26 22.60
N ILE A 18 18.85 30.22 21.98
CA ILE A 18 17.91 29.97 20.89
C ILE A 18 18.68 29.48 19.65
N LEU A 19 19.77 30.15 19.27
CA LEU A 19 20.62 29.73 18.16
C LEU A 19 21.24 28.35 18.40
N LEU A 20 21.77 28.09 19.61
CA LEU A 20 22.31 26.79 19.99
C LEU A 20 21.24 25.69 19.93
N SER A 21 20.02 25.97 20.39
CA SER A 21 18.90 25.02 20.29
C SER A 21 18.53 24.71 18.85
N ILE A 22 18.51 25.71 17.96
CA ILE A 22 18.22 25.52 16.53
C ILE A 22 19.32 24.71 15.86
N LEU A 23 20.59 25.03 16.13
CA LEU A 23 21.74 24.31 15.60
C LEU A 23 21.77 22.86 16.10
N ASN A 24 21.53 22.64 17.39
CA ASN A 24 21.50 21.31 17.97
C ASN A 24 20.36 20.47 17.40
N ASN A 25 19.17 21.05 17.20
CA ASN A 25 18.04 20.34 16.60
C ASN A 25 18.31 19.98 15.12
N ARG A 26 18.92 20.89 14.36
CA ARG A 26 19.33 20.60 12.97
C ARG A 26 20.44 19.54 12.90
N LEU A 27 21.42 19.58 13.80
CA LEU A 27 22.49 18.59 13.88
C LEU A 27 21.98 17.23 14.32
N ALA A 28 21.08 17.17 15.30
CA ALA A 28 20.41 15.94 15.71
C ALA A 28 19.62 15.32 14.56
N HIS A 29 18.86 16.14 13.82
CA HIS A 29 18.13 15.68 12.63
C HIS A 29 19.08 15.13 11.57
N LEU A 30 20.20 15.81 11.28
CA LEU A 30 21.20 15.34 10.32
C LEU A 30 21.92 14.07 10.80
N LYS A 31 22.22 13.97 12.09
CA LYS A 31 22.86 12.79 12.71
C LYS A 31 21.93 11.58 12.62
N HIS A 32 20.67 11.72 13.02
CA HIS A 32 19.67 10.66 12.89
C HIS A 32 19.45 10.26 11.42
N THR A 33 19.48 11.21 10.49
CA THR A 33 19.37 10.90 9.05
C THR A 33 20.57 10.09 8.56
N LYS A 34 21.78 10.36 9.06
CA LYS A 34 22.99 9.60 8.71
C LYS A 34 23.00 8.22 9.35
N GLU A 35 22.63 8.10 10.63
CA GLU A 35 22.54 6.82 11.34
C GLU A 35 21.49 5.91 10.70
N SER A 36 20.30 6.45 10.38
CA SER A 36 19.25 5.71 9.66
C SER A 36 19.70 5.23 8.28
N LYS A 37 20.47 6.05 7.54
CA LYS A 37 21.04 5.64 6.24
C LYS A 37 22.10 4.54 6.40
N ALA A 38 22.94 4.63 7.43
CA ALA A 38 23.95 3.62 7.70
C ALA A 38 23.33 2.29 8.16
N GLU A 39 22.24 2.33 8.94
CA GLU A 39 21.46 1.16 9.32
C GLU A 39 20.79 0.51 8.11
N ALA A 40 20.21 1.29 7.20
CA ALA A 40 19.62 0.78 5.96
C ALA A 40 20.66 0.10 5.07
N LEU A 41 21.85 0.70 4.92
CA LEU A 41 22.96 0.10 4.17
C LEU A 41 23.44 -1.20 4.82
N LYS A 42 23.58 -1.23 6.14
CA LYS A 42 23.96 -2.45 6.88
C LYS A 42 22.92 -3.56 6.71
N LEU A 43 21.63 -3.22 6.71
CA LEU A 43 20.55 -4.19 6.47
C LEU A 43 20.57 -4.73 5.03
N ALA A 44 20.90 -3.90 4.05
CA ALA A 44 21.08 -4.33 2.66
C ALA A 44 22.29 -5.28 2.54
N ASP A 45 23.43 -4.93 3.14
CA ASP A 45 24.63 -5.80 3.19
C ASP A 45 24.33 -7.14 3.88
N GLU A 46 23.56 -7.13 4.97
CA GLU A 46 23.13 -8.34 5.66
C GLU A 46 22.14 -9.17 4.83
N PHE A 47 21.34 -8.55 3.96
CA PHE A 47 20.39 -9.22 3.07
C PHE A 47 21.08 -9.90 1.88
N GLU A 48 22.17 -9.31 1.37
CA GLU A 48 22.98 -9.84 0.27
C GLU A 48 24.06 -10.85 0.74
N ALA A 49 24.31 -10.96 2.05
CA ALA A 49 25.36 -11.81 2.60
C ALA A 49 25.20 -13.30 2.28
N GLU A 50 26.26 -13.91 1.72
CA GLU A 50 26.35 -15.35 1.47
C GLU A 50 26.13 -16.13 2.79
N GLY A 51 25.11 -17.00 2.82
CA GLY A 51 24.74 -17.81 3.99
C GLY A 51 23.43 -17.41 4.66
N LEU A 52 22.74 -16.36 4.17
CA LEU A 52 21.38 -16.05 4.63
C LEU A 52 20.42 -17.22 4.39
N GLU A 53 20.63 -18.00 3.32
CA GLU A 53 19.78 -19.15 2.95
C GLU A 53 19.77 -20.25 4.01
N ASN A 54 20.82 -20.37 4.83
CA ASN A 54 20.92 -21.34 5.92
C ASN A 54 20.25 -20.86 7.23
N ARG A 55 19.78 -19.61 7.29
CA ARG A 55 19.09 -19.05 8.45
C ARG A 55 17.60 -19.41 8.46
N SER A 56 16.98 -19.33 9.64
CA SER A 56 15.56 -19.64 9.82
C SER A 56 14.67 -18.69 9.01
N THR A 57 13.52 -19.20 8.54
CA THR A 57 12.52 -18.42 7.80
C THR A 57 12.04 -17.19 8.57
N LEU A 58 11.89 -17.30 9.88
CA LEU A 58 11.52 -16.19 10.76
C LEU A 58 12.58 -15.07 10.79
N TYR A 59 13.86 -15.42 10.75
CA TYR A 59 14.94 -14.43 10.71
C TYR A 59 14.93 -13.68 9.39
N LYS A 60 14.79 -14.42 8.28
CA LYS A 60 14.68 -13.89 6.93
C LYS A 60 13.48 -12.94 6.77
N ASP A 61 12.33 -13.32 7.32
CA ASP A 61 11.12 -12.48 7.29
C ASP A 61 11.28 -11.22 8.14
N ARG A 62 11.93 -11.30 9.32
CA ARG A 62 12.22 -10.11 10.13
C ARG A 62 13.17 -9.15 9.39
N LEU A 63 14.19 -9.68 8.72
CA LEU A 63 15.15 -8.90 7.96
C LEU A 63 14.47 -8.19 6.76
N ALA A 64 13.60 -8.90 6.04
CA ALA A 64 12.80 -8.35 4.95
C ALA A 64 11.86 -7.23 5.41
N LYS A 65 11.22 -7.39 6.58
CA LYS A 65 10.37 -6.36 7.19
C LYS A 65 11.15 -5.12 7.59
N SER A 66 12.36 -5.30 8.15
CA SER A 66 13.22 -4.17 8.50
C SER A 66 13.79 -3.45 7.29
N LEU A 67 14.12 -4.19 6.21
CA LEU A 67 14.69 -3.62 4.99
C LEU A 67 13.70 -2.67 4.30
N PHE A 68 12.46 -3.12 4.11
CA PHE A 68 11.41 -2.35 3.44
C PHE A 68 10.52 -1.55 4.41
N ASN A 69 10.85 -1.56 5.70
CA ASN A 69 10.05 -0.96 6.77
C ASN A 69 8.54 -1.32 6.67
N ASN A 70 8.24 -2.60 6.43
CA ASN A 70 6.88 -3.07 6.19
C ASN A 70 6.61 -4.45 6.79
N ASP A 71 5.79 -4.48 7.84
CA ASP A 71 5.48 -5.70 8.60
C ASP A 71 4.73 -6.79 7.83
N ALA A 72 4.10 -6.43 6.71
CA ALA A 72 3.32 -7.34 5.90
C ALA A 72 4.19 -8.15 4.92
N LEU A 73 5.45 -7.77 4.72
CA LEU A 73 6.30 -8.39 3.70
C LEU A 73 6.88 -9.73 4.18
N THR A 74 7.02 -10.66 3.23
CA THR A 74 7.69 -11.95 3.40
C THR A 74 9.07 -11.91 2.73
N TYR A 75 10.01 -12.73 3.18
CA TYR A 75 11.34 -12.81 2.58
C TYR A 75 11.33 -13.14 1.08
N SER A 76 10.46 -14.06 0.64
CA SER A 76 10.36 -14.40 -0.79
C SER A 76 9.83 -13.23 -1.63
N GLU A 77 9.00 -12.37 -1.05
CA GLU A 77 8.49 -11.16 -1.69
C GLU A 77 9.59 -10.09 -1.74
N ALA A 78 10.34 -9.90 -0.65
CA ALA A 78 11.53 -9.04 -0.63
C ALA A 78 12.57 -9.45 -1.67
N LYS A 79 12.94 -10.73 -1.71
CA LYS A 79 13.94 -11.26 -2.65
C LYS A 79 13.54 -10.99 -4.11
N PHE A 80 12.25 -11.06 -4.42
CA PHE A 80 11.75 -10.72 -5.75
C PHE A 80 11.88 -9.22 -6.07
N PHE A 81 11.55 -8.33 -5.13
CA PHE A 81 11.56 -6.88 -5.39
C PHE A 81 12.96 -6.25 -5.35
N VAL A 82 13.92 -6.85 -4.65
CA VAL A 82 15.32 -6.35 -4.58
C VAL A 82 15.98 -6.32 -5.96
N ASP A 83 15.59 -7.21 -6.88
CA ASP A 83 16.10 -7.22 -8.25
C ASP A 83 15.61 -6.03 -9.11
N TYR A 84 14.79 -5.12 -8.58
CA TYR A 84 14.20 -4.00 -9.32
C TYR A 84 14.73 -2.65 -8.83
N GLU A 85 14.93 -1.70 -9.76
CA GLU A 85 15.57 -0.40 -9.50
C GLU A 85 14.89 0.43 -8.39
N ASP A 86 13.56 0.41 -8.37
CA ASP A 86 12.74 1.12 -7.37
C ASP A 86 12.02 0.15 -6.40
N ALA A 87 12.77 -0.81 -5.84
CA ALA A 87 12.24 -1.86 -4.97
C ALA A 87 11.29 -1.33 -3.86
N ASP A 88 11.67 -0.25 -3.16
CA ASP A 88 10.88 0.37 -2.09
C ASP A 88 9.51 0.89 -2.57
N PHE A 89 9.47 1.47 -3.77
CA PHE A 89 8.25 1.98 -4.38
C PHE A 89 7.33 0.82 -4.77
N TRP A 90 7.88 -0.20 -5.43
CA TRP A 90 7.12 -1.36 -5.87
C TRP A 90 6.59 -2.18 -4.70
N VAL A 91 7.37 -2.33 -3.62
CA VAL A 91 6.92 -2.98 -2.38
C VAL A 91 5.74 -2.21 -1.76
N LYS A 92 5.81 -0.88 -1.71
CA LYS A 92 4.74 -0.05 -1.16
C LYS A 92 3.43 -0.19 -1.94
N GLU A 93 3.49 -0.20 -3.28
CA GLU A 93 2.31 -0.39 -4.12
C GLU A 93 1.80 -1.85 -4.11
N PHE A 94 2.72 -2.82 -4.04
CA PHE A 94 2.40 -4.23 -3.89
C PHE A 94 1.60 -4.49 -2.61
N VAL A 95 2.02 -3.94 -1.47
CA VAL A 95 1.33 -4.15 -0.19
C VAL A 95 -0.12 -3.66 -0.21
N LYS A 96 -0.42 -2.59 -0.96
CA LYS A 96 -1.80 -2.09 -1.14
C LYS A 96 -2.67 -3.07 -1.92
N SER A 97 -2.09 -3.78 -2.89
CA SER A 97 -2.80 -4.65 -3.84
C SER A 97 -2.64 -6.16 -3.55
N ARG A 98 -1.83 -6.53 -2.56
CA ARG A 98 -1.46 -7.91 -2.17
C ARG A 98 -2.65 -8.84 -2.06
N GLY A 99 -3.76 -8.39 -1.47
CA GLY A 99 -4.97 -9.22 -1.28
C GLY A 99 -5.57 -9.77 -2.58
N MET A 100 -5.29 -9.13 -3.72
CA MET A 100 -5.80 -9.50 -5.05
C MET A 100 -4.72 -10.07 -5.98
N LEU A 101 -3.48 -10.19 -5.50
CA LEU A 101 -2.35 -10.71 -6.25
C LEU A 101 -2.03 -12.15 -5.81
N LYS A 102 -1.48 -12.92 -6.73
CA LYS A 102 -0.86 -14.21 -6.50
C LYS A 102 0.57 -14.12 -6.99
N LEU A 103 1.49 -14.63 -6.17
CA LEU A 103 2.87 -14.83 -6.59
C LEU A 103 2.91 -16.04 -7.54
N GLU A 104 3.50 -15.86 -8.72
CA GLU A 104 3.84 -16.93 -9.63
C GLU A 104 5.19 -17.50 -9.19
N ARG A 105 5.24 -18.81 -8.97
CA ARG A 105 6.42 -19.51 -8.45
C ARG A 105 6.91 -20.52 -9.47
N ASP A 106 8.22 -20.67 -9.56
CA ASP A 106 8.86 -21.74 -10.33
C ASP A 106 8.73 -23.09 -9.63
N ASP A 107 9.14 -24.16 -10.31
CA ASP A 107 9.24 -25.52 -9.77
C ASP A 107 10.21 -25.59 -8.57
N ASP A 108 11.20 -24.69 -8.51
CA ASP A 108 12.12 -24.50 -7.37
C ASP A 108 11.54 -23.64 -6.23
N GLY A 109 10.30 -23.16 -6.37
CA GLY A 109 9.60 -22.36 -5.37
C GLY A 109 10.04 -20.89 -5.30
N THR A 110 10.92 -20.45 -6.20
CA THR A 110 11.33 -19.05 -6.40
C THR A 110 10.19 -18.24 -7.02
N VAL A 111 10.06 -16.97 -6.63
CA VAL A 111 8.99 -16.10 -7.17
C VAL A 111 9.48 -15.50 -8.49
N ILE A 112 8.83 -15.86 -9.61
CA ILE A 112 9.20 -15.38 -10.96
C ILE A 112 8.36 -14.17 -11.37
N GLY A 113 7.13 -14.05 -10.85
CA GLY A 113 6.22 -12.99 -11.30
C GLY A 113 5.00 -12.78 -10.42
N LEU A 114 4.20 -11.81 -10.83
CA LEU A 114 2.98 -11.40 -10.14
C LEU A 114 1.78 -11.62 -11.05
N LYS A 115 0.88 -12.52 -10.67
CA LYS A 115 -0.35 -12.80 -11.41
C LYS A 115 -1.57 -12.34 -10.64
N ARG A 116 -2.63 -12.00 -11.37
CA ARG A 116 -3.91 -11.65 -10.75
C ARG A 116 -4.56 -12.89 -10.11
N LYS A 117 -5.03 -12.77 -8.86
CA LYS A 117 -5.72 -13.85 -8.14
C LYS A 117 -7.10 -14.15 -8.70
N SER A 118 -7.81 -13.11 -9.13
CA SER A 118 -9.24 -13.18 -9.47
C SER A 118 -9.49 -12.97 -10.97
N HIS A 119 -10.34 -13.83 -11.53
CA HIS A 119 -10.77 -13.77 -12.92
C HIS A 119 -11.56 -12.48 -13.19
N TRP A 120 -11.38 -11.92 -14.40
CA TRP A 120 -12.04 -10.69 -14.85
C TRP A 120 -13.58 -10.76 -14.80
N ILE A 121 -14.15 -11.96 -14.87
CA ILE A 121 -15.58 -12.19 -14.72
C ILE A 121 -16.13 -11.66 -13.38
N TYR A 122 -15.39 -11.79 -12.27
CA TYR A 122 -15.85 -11.34 -10.95
C TYR A 122 -15.88 -9.81 -10.85
N PHE A 123 -15.02 -9.12 -11.59
CA PHE A 123 -15.05 -7.67 -11.69
C PHE A 123 -16.33 -7.20 -12.37
N ILE A 124 -16.69 -7.81 -13.51
CA ILE A 124 -17.91 -7.49 -14.25
C ILE A 124 -19.15 -7.74 -13.38
N PHE A 125 -19.22 -8.90 -12.70
CA PHE A 125 -20.34 -9.21 -11.83
C PHE A 125 -20.48 -8.20 -10.67
N ASN A 126 -19.39 -7.79 -10.03
CA ASN A 126 -19.44 -6.77 -8.98
C ASN A 126 -19.83 -5.39 -9.51
N PHE A 127 -19.39 -5.02 -10.72
CA PHE A 127 -19.78 -3.77 -11.35
C PHE A 127 -21.27 -3.74 -11.72
N ILE A 128 -21.79 -4.82 -12.32
CA ILE A 128 -23.22 -4.95 -12.62
C ILE A 128 -24.04 -4.95 -11.32
N GLY A 129 -23.58 -5.69 -10.30
CA GLY A 129 -24.20 -5.72 -8.98
C GLY A 129 -24.26 -4.33 -8.33
N TYR A 130 -23.19 -3.54 -8.43
CA TYR A 130 -23.15 -2.15 -8.02
C TYR A 130 -24.23 -1.31 -8.72
N CYS A 131 -24.29 -1.36 -10.06
CA CYS A 131 -25.26 -0.60 -10.83
C CYS A 131 -26.70 -0.95 -10.43
N ALA A 132 -27.00 -2.24 -10.26
CA ALA A 132 -28.32 -2.70 -9.84
C ALA A 132 -28.67 -2.25 -8.40
N CYS A 133 -27.76 -2.46 -7.44
CA CYS A 133 -28.00 -2.13 -6.04
C CYS A 133 -28.14 -0.62 -5.81
N VAL A 134 -27.30 0.20 -6.45
CA VAL A 134 -27.41 1.66 -6.34
C VAL A 134 -28.68 2.15 -7.00
N SER A 135 -29.07 1.60 -8.15
CA SER A 135 -30.33 1.98 -8.80
C SER A 135 -31.52 1.73 -7.87
N ILE A 136 -31.57 0.58 -7.19
CA ILE A 136 -32.62 0.24 -6.21
C ILE A 136 -32.55 1.16 -4.98
N GLY A 137 -31.35 1.35 -4.43
CA GLY A 137 -31.12 2.21 -3.26
C GLY A 137 -31.47 3.67 -3.48
N LEU A 138 -31.39 4.16 -4.74
CA LEU A 138 -31.71 5.52 -5.11
C LEU A 138 -33.19 5.77 -5.45
N ILE A 139 -34.03 4.72 -5.56
CA ILE A 139 -35.46 4.86 -5.86
C ILE A 139 -36.18 5.88 -4.94
N PRO A 140 -35.98 5.86 -3.61
CA PRO A 140 -36.62 6.83 -2.72
C PRO A 140 -36.24 8.27 -3.01
N PHE A 141 -35.03 8.51 -3.52
CA PHE A 141 -34.53 9.84 -3.86
C PHE A 141 -35.07 10.33 -5.20
N VAL A 142 -35.20 9.41 -6.18
CA VAL A 142 -35.71 9.75 -7.52
C VAL A 142 -37.20 10.07 -7.48
N ILE A 143 -38.00 9.34 -6.71
CA ILE A 143 -39.46 9.50 -6.64
C ILE A 143 -39.91 9.98 -5.26
N MET A 144 -39.15 10.89 -4.66
CA MET A 144 -39.29 11.34 -3.27
C MET A 144 -40.72 11.72 -2.88
N ASN A 145 -41.40 12.55 -3.68
CA ASN A 145 -42.76 13.01 -3.37
C ASN A 145 -43.78 11.86 -3.29
N LYS A 146 -43.75 10.93 -4.26
CA LYS A 146 -44.64 9.76 -4.25
C LYS A 146 -44.26 8.78 -3.14
N TYR A 147 -42.96 8.66 -2.86
CA TYR A 147 -42.45 7.78 -1.81
C TYR A 147 -42.92 8.24 -0.43
N PHE A 148 -42.89 9.54 -0.13
CA PHE A 148 -43.43 10.11 1.10
C PHE A 148 -44.95 9.95 1.21
N GLN A 149 -45.70 10.16 0.12
CA GLN A 149 -47.14 9.93 0.13
C GLN A 149 -47.50 8.49 0.52
N ILE A 150 -46.76 7.51 -0.02
CA ILE A 150 -46.92 6.10 0.32
C ILE A 150 -46.60 5.86 1.82
N MET A 151 -45.53 6.45 2.35
CA MET A 151 -45.22 6.34 3.79
C MET A 151 -46.33 6.90 4.68
N VAL A 152 -46.89 8.06 4.33
CA VAL A 152 -47.98 8.69 5.10
C VAL A 152 -49.25 7.84 5.05
N ASP A 153 -49.56 7.22 3.91
CA ASP A 153 -50.70 6.30 3.79
C ASP A 153 -50.52 5.05 4.68
N PHE A 154 -49.33 4.44 4.68
CA PHE A 154 -49.03 3.32 5.58
C PHE A 154 -49.05 3.73 7.06
N TYR A 155 -48.64 4.96 7.37
CA TYR A 155 -48.73 5.52 8.72
C TYR A 155 -50.19 5.67 9.16
N GLY A 156 -51.03 6.25 8.30
CA GLY A 156 -52.47 6.41 8.56
C GLY A 156 -53.21 5.08 8.75
N LYS A 157 -52.71 4.00 8.14
CA LYS A 157 -53.20 2.63 8.31
C LYS A 157 -52.67 1.91 9.56
N GLY A 158 -51.87 2.57 10.39
CA GLY A 158 -51.31 1.99 11.61
C GLY A 158 -50.24 0.92 11.36
N MET A 159 -49.52 1.00 10.22
CA MET A 159 -48.47 0.04 9.83
C MET A 159 -47.06 0.65 9.91
N PRO A 160 -46.55 1.03 11.09
CA PRO A 160 -45.25 1.71 11.22
C PRO A 160 -44.07 0.81 10.82
N LEU A 161 -44.21 -0.51 10.96
CA LEU A 161 -43.16 -1.47 10.58
C LEU A 161 -42.84 -1.41 9.08
N VAL A 162 -43.85 -1.19 8.23
CA VAL A 162 -43.67 -1.06 6.78
C VAL A 162 -42.85 0.18 6.45
N ILE A 163 -43.05 1.28 7.18
CA ILE A 163 -42.30 2.53 7.01
C ILE A 163 -40.82 2.32 7.33
N VAL A 164 -40.52 1.59 8.42
CA VAL A 164 -39.14 1.25 8.78
C VAL A 164 -38.49 0.41 7.68
N LEU A 165 -39.20 -0.58 7.12
CA LEU A 165 -38.68 -1.39 6.02
C LEU A 165 -38.46 -0.58 4.73
N MET A 166 -39.35 0.37 4.42
CA MET A 166 -39.19 1.29 3.29
C MET A 166 -37.92 2.15 3.41
N ILE A 167 -37.44 2.44 4.62
CA ILE A 167 -36.18 3.16 4.82
C ILE A 167 -34.99 2.19 4.84
N ALA A 168 -35.13 1.07 5.54
CA ALA A 168 -34.04 0.12 5.76
C ALA A 168 -33.61 -0.60 4.48
N ILE A 169 -34.55 -1.00 3.62
CA ILE A 169 -34.24 -1.75 2.40
C ILE A 169 -33.37 -0.93 1.44
N PRO A 170 -33.76 0.30 1.04
CA PRO A 170 -32.90 1.14 0.18
C PRO A 170 -31.55 1.44 0.81
N ALA A 171 -31.49 1.69 2.13
CA ALA A 171 -30.24 1.92 2.84
C ALA A 171 -29.31 0.69 2.77
N LEU A 172 -29.83 -0.52 2.98
CA LEU A 172 -29.07 -1.77 2.84
C LEU A 172 -28.54 -1.94 1.41
N PHE A 173 -29.37 -1.67 0.39
CA PHE A 173 -28.94 -1.74 -1.00
C PHE A 173 -27.83 -0.72 -1.34
N LEU A 174 -27.87 0.48 -0.76
CA LEU A 174 -26.77 1.45 -0.90
C LEU A 174 -25.48 0.94 -0.25
N VAL A 175 -25.55 0.33 0.93
CA VAL A 175 -24.38 -0.27 1.61
C VAL A 175 -23.80 -1.41 0.77
N VAL A 176 -24.63 -2.31 0.26
CA VAL A 176 -24.19 -3.41 -0.62
C VAL A 176 -23.56 -2.86 -1.90
N GLY A 177 -24.19 -1.87 -2.52
CA GLY A 177 -23.63 -1.18 -3.69
C GLY A 177 -22.24 -0.60 -3.38
N TYR A 178 -22.09 0.12 -2.27
CA TYR A 178 -20.81 0.66 -1.84
C TYR A 178 -19.73 -0.42 -1.67
N LEU A 179 -20.06 -1.57 -1.08
CA LEU A 179 -19.14 -2.69 -0.94
C LEU A 179 -18.72 -3.27 -2.31
N CYS A 180 -19.67 -3.43 -3.24
CA CYS A 180 -19.37 -3.85 -4.61
C CYS A 180 -18.43 -2.88 -5.32
N LEU A 181 -18.66 -1.56 -5.17
CA LEU A 181 -17.79 -0.53 -5.74
C LEU A 181 -16.37 -0.60 -5.18
N ARG A 182 -16.24 -0.74 -3.85
CA ARG A 182 -14.94 -0.85 -3.18
C ARG A 182 -14.16 -2.09 -3.64
N TYR A 183 -14.85 -3.18 -3.93
CA TYR A 183 -14.22 -4.37 -4.50
C TYR A 183 -13.71 -4.11 -5.92
N THR A 184 -14.55 -3.48 -6.76
CA THR A 184 -14.22 -3.09 -8.13
C THR A 184 -13.02 -2.12 -8.17
N GLU A 185 -12.98 -1.15 -7.27
CA GLU A 185 -11.86 -0.20 -7.12
C GLU A 185 -10.54 -0.94 -6.82
N LYS A 186 -10.54 -1.81 -5.80
CA LYS A 186 -9.36 -2.63 -5.46
C LYS A 186 -8.90 -3.49 -6.63
N TYR A 187 -9.84 -4.03 -7.41
CA TYR A 187 -9.54 -4.82 -8.59
C TYR A 187 -8.91 -3.97 -9.70
N ALA A 188 -9.42 -2.75 -9.94
CA ALA A 188 -8.87 -1.82 -10.91
C ALA A 188 -7.46 -1.36 -10.51
N SER A 189 -7.24 -0.99 -9.24
CA SER A 189 -5.91 -0.62 -8.73
C SER A 189 -4.89 -1.74 -8.89
N CYS A 190 -5.29 -3.00 -8.65
CA CYS A 190 -4.44 -4.17 -8.90
C CYS A 190 -4.10 -4.33 -10.39
N GLY A 191 -5.06 -4.06 -11.28
CA GLY A 191 -4.84 -4.07 -12.72
C GLY A 191 -3.84 -3.00 -13.18
N ILE A 192 -3.98 -1.77 -12.67
CA ILE A 192 -3.07 -0.66 -12.94
C ILE A 192 -1.68 -0.99 -12.43
N PHE A 193 -1.55 -1.46 -11.18
CA PHE A 193 -0.27 -1.86 -10.61
C PHE A 193 0.43 -2.92 -11.45
N LEU A 194 -0.27 -3.99 -11.88
CA LEU A 194 0.35 -5.02 -12.71
C LEU A 194 0.82 -4.46 -14.06
N HIS A 195 -0.01 -3.62 -14.69
CA HIS A 195 0.34 -3.00 -15.96
C HIS A 195 1.58 -2.11 -15.80
N ASP A 196 1.61 -1.26 -14.77
CA ASP A 196 2.71 -0.34 -14.51
C ASP A 196 3.97 -1.11 -14.13
N PHE A 197 3.84 -2.17 -13.32
CA PHE A 197 4.96 -3.05 -12.95
C PHE A 197 5.57 -3.71 -14.19
N TYR A 198 4.77 -4.31 -15.08
CA TYR A 198 5.31 -4.95 -16.28
C TYR A 198 5.83 -3.96 -17.35
N THR A 199 5.35 -2.72 -17.33
CA THR A 199 5.72 -1.71 -18.34
C THR A 199 6.90 -0.84 -17.90
N VAL A 200 7.00 -0.56 -16.60
CA VAL A 200 7.90 0.46 -16.04
C VAL A 200 8.94 -0.16 -15.11
N ALA A 201 8.67 -1.31 -14.47
CA ALA A 201 9.65 -1.90 -13.56
C ALA A 201 10.83 -2.47 -14.35
N PHE A 202 11.98 -1.81 -14.20
CA PHE A 202 13.24 -2.27 -14.78
C PHE A 202 13.91 -3.25 -13.81
N LYS A 203 14.15 -4.47 -14.28
CA LYS A 203 14.92 -5.46 -13.52
C LYS A 203 16.39 -5.10 -13.64
N ILE A 204 17.03 -4.78 -12.52
CA ILE A 204 18.48 -4.65 -12.43
C ILE A 204 19.03 -6.05 -12.72
N LYS A 205 19.68 -6.24 -13.86
CA LYS A 205 20.47 -7.45 -14.15
C LYS A 205 21.66 -7.50 -13.18
N SER A 206 21.42 -7.92 -11.94
CA SER A 206 22.47 -8.40 -11.04
C SER A 206 22.30 -9.90 -10.93
N SER A 207 23.31 -10.63 -11.41
CA SER A 207 23.51 -12.10 -11.37
C SER A 207 22.53 -12.99 -12.14
N GLU A 208 22.79 -13.20 -13.44
CA GLU A 208 22.84 -14.51 -14.15
C GLU A 208 22.80 -14.29 -15.68
N GLU A 209 23.81 -13.61 -16.21
CA GLU A 209 24.39 -13.95 -17.51
C GLU A 209 25.79 -14.48 -17.20
N LYS A 210 25.87 -15.67 -16.59
CA LYS A 210 27.09 -16.47 -16.57
C LYS A 210 27.01 -17.38 -17.79
N ASN A 211 27.74 -16.98 -18.83
CA ASN A 211 28.23 -17.76 -19.97
C ASN A 211 27.84 -19.25 -20.02
N ASP A 212 26.78 -19.56 -20.75
CA ASP A 212 26.57 -20.90 -21.34
C ASP A 212 26.93 -20.92 -22.85
N SER A 213 27.57 -19.88 -23.38
CA SER A 213 27.96 -19.82 -24.80
C SER A 213 29.42 -20.17 -25.07
N GLU A 214 30.17 -20.75 -24.12
CA GLU A 214 31.61 -21.03 -24.31
C GLU A 214 32.05 -22.47 -23.99
N VAL A 215 31.13 -23.44 -23.93
CA VAL A 215 31.47 -24.87 -23.77
C VAL A 215 31.24 -25.71 -25.03
N ASP A 216 30.47 -25.24 -26.02
CA ASP A 216 30.22 -26.01 -27.26
C ASP A 216 31.20 -25.74 -28.42
N ALA A 217 32.31 -25.04 -28.17
CA ALA A 217 33.37 -24.81 -29.18
C ALA A 217 34.62 -25.69 -28.98
N ALA A 218 34.61 -26.63 -28.03
CA ALA A 218 35.73 -27.54 -27.78
C ALA A 218 35.27 -28.94 -27.36
N ALA A 219 34.57 -29.63 -28.28
CA ALA A 219 34.44 -31.09 -28.29
C ALA A 219 34.35 -31.59 -29.73
#